data_AF-A0A966UUX4-F1
#
_entry.id   AF-A0A966UUX4-F1
#
_cell.length_a   1.000
_cell.length_b   1.000
_cell.length_c   1.000
_cell.angle_alpha   90.00
_cell.angle_beta   90.00
_cell.angle_gamma   90.00
#
_symmetry.space_group_name_H-M   'P 1'
#
loop_
_entity.id
_entity.type
_entity.pdbx_description
1 polymer ?
#
loop_
_entity_poly.entity_id
_entity_poly.type
_entity_poly.pdbx_seq_one_letter_code
_entity_poly.pdbx_strand_id
1 'polypeptide(L)'
;MAKSWPGATLAVADEKAVAGIREALQEEGMESHWAEGRKMGEGRVAGFLRAVSDYVSRKPGEAPSWDSAALLMRHPDGMGGCLKASEVLDAYAEKHVPEKMDAPEGHAAAESARKLAERIGLEATEESATAHAQKVSDMLVRIYGEMEVNLDLPSGRMMRDSLQKVRKVMAELVSLKLPYLEKIRTADFLRLVLAEMEDEQVPEAARAGAVEMVGWLELVEEDSPSVAVASFHEGSVPKSVSSDEFLPGHLREALGVNDNLQRMARDAYALAVVLGTRAEKRGIVGLVVPSFNPAGDPVKPSRLLLSGLKDKELAARVLALTEKPEGELKKENLKFGNGFGDVPAGKEMIDRVSVTAFRDYLKSPRYFYFRTVLGLVAVEDEPGELSLAGFGSLIHRVVGAFG
;
A
#
# COMPACT_ATOMS: atom_id res chain seq x y z
N MET A 1 23.64 6.78 17.88
CA MET A 1 23.81 8.21 17.53
C MET A 1 23.18 8.39 16.16
N ALA A 2 22.16 9.23 16.02
CA ALA A 2 21.60 9.55 14.71
C ALA A 2 22.73 10.17 13.86
N LYS A 3 22.96 9.63 12.65
CA LYS A 3 23.91 10.23 11.70
C LYS A 3 23.29 11.55 11.25
N SER A 4 23.94 12.68 11.52
CA SER A 4 23.47 13.98 11.03
C SER A 4 23.58 14.01 9.51
N TRP A 5 22.46 14.26 8.83
CA TRP A 5 22.44 14.40 7.38
C TRP A 5 23.26 15.63 6.95
N PRO A 6 24.19 15.51 5.97
CA PRO A 6 25.08 16.59 5.58
C PRO A 6 24.41 17.70 4.75
N GLY A 7 23.08 17.66 4.57
CA GLY A 7 22.34 18.66 3.78
C GLY A 7 22.37 18.39 2.27
N ALA A 8 22.38 17.12 1.85
CA ALA A 8 22.22 16.76 0.44
C ALA A 8 20.75 16.57 0.07
N THR A 9 20.34 16.90 -1.14
CA THR A 9 18.96 16.65 -1.61
C THR A 9 18.89 15.35 -2.41
N LEU A 10 17.90 14.51 -2.12
CA LEU A 10 17.68 13.23 -2.79
C LEU A 10 16.49 13.34 -3.75
N ALA A 11 16.77 13.47 -5.04
CA ALA A 11 15.74 13.36 -6.06
C ALA A 11 15.32 11.90 -6.27
N VAL A 12 14.03 11.65 -6.38
CA VAL A 12 13.48 10.33 -6.69
C VAL A 12 12.73 10.40 -8.03
N ALA A 13 13.23 9.68 -9.03
CA ALA A 13 12.63 9.71 -10.36
C ALA A 13 11.47 8.71 -10.55
N ASP A 14 11.41 7.68 -9.72
CA ASP A 14 10.29 6.73 -9.66
C ASP A 14 9.66 6.81 -8.26
N GLU A 15 8.52 7.49 -8.15
CA GLU A 15 7.76 7.67 -6.90
C GLU A 15 7.52 6.34 -6.16
N LYS A 16 7.40 5.21 -6.87
CA LYS A 16 7.19 3.89 -6.25
C LYS A 16 8.37 3.47 -5.38
N ALA A 17 9.56 4.04 -5.60
CA ALA A 17 10.74 3.76 -4.79
C ALA A 17 10.78 4.56 -3.49
N VAL A 18 9.95 5.61 -3.34
CA VAL A 18 9.98 6.52 -2.17
C VAL A 18 9.82 5.74 -0.86
N ALA A 19 8.85 4.82 -0.78
CA ALA A 19 8.61 4.05 0.45
C ALA A 19 9.83 3.25 0.91
N GLY A 20 10.45 2.49 0.00
CA GLY A 20 11.64 1.69 0.31
C GLY A 20 12.88 2.55 0.63
N ILE A 21 13.03 3.70 -0.04
CA ILE A 21 14.10 4.66 0.28
C ILE A 21 13.93 5.23 1.69
N ARG A 22 12.70 5.61 2.06
CA ARG A 22 12.39 6.14 3.41
C ARG A 22 12.66 5.10 4.49
N GLU A 23 12.28 3.84 4.24
CA GLU A 23 12.56 2.72 5.15
C GLU A 23 14.07 2.53 5.34
N ALA A 24 14.85 2.49 4.26
CA ALA A 24 16.30 2.36 4.33
C ALA A 24 16.98 3.54 5.06
N LEU A 25 16.49 4.77 4.85
CA LEU A 25 16.97 5.95 5.61
C LEU A 25 16.64 5.81 7.09
N GLN A 26 15.44 5.34 7.44
CA GLN A 26 15.01 5.13 8.81
C GLN A 26 15.84 4.04 9.52
N GLU A 27 16.18 2.94 8.83
CA GLU A 27 17.06 1.89 9.35
C GLU A 27 18.46 2.42 9.69
N GLU A 28 18.96 3.38 8.92
CA GLU A 28 20.22 4.09 9.17
C GLU A 28 20.08 5.23 10.21
N GLY A 29 18.88 5.42 10.77
CA GLY A 29 18.58 6.42 11.78
C GLY A 29 18.49 7.84 11.24
N MET A 30 18.17 8.00 9.95
CA MET A 30 17.93 9.29 9.29
C MET A 30 16.44 9.52 9.09
N GLU A 31 15.95 10.69 9.50
CA GLU A 31 14.60 11.12 9.11
C GLU A 31 14.61 11.63 7.67
N SER A 32 13.48 11.47 6.98
CA SER A 32 13.29 11.91 5.59
C SER A 32 12.04 12.77 5.46
N HIS A 33 12.10 13.81 4.65
CA HIS A 33 10.97 14.64 4.26
C HIS A 33 10.72 14.52 2.76
N TRP A 34 9.51 14.12 2.36
CA TRP A 34 9.13 13.99 0.95
C TRP A 34 8.31 15.21 0.54
N ALA A 35 8.87 16.06 -0.32
CA ALA A 35 8.34 17.38 -0.65
C ALA A 35 7.01 17.32 -1.42
N GLU A 36 6.82 16.33 -2.31
CA GLU A 36 5.53 16.13 -2.97
C GLU A 36 4.45 15.67 -1.98
N GLY A 37 4.83 15.17 -0.80
CA GLY A 37 3.88 14.76 0.23
C GLY A 37 3.21 13.41 -0.06
N ARG A 38 2.20 13.08 0.75
CA ARG A 38 1.54 11.77 0.69
C ARG A 38 0.28 11.83 -0.16
N LYS A 39 0.03 10.82 -0.98
CA LYS A 39 -1.20 10.72 -1.77
C LYS A 39 -2.41 10.52 -0.85
N MET A 40 -3.44 11.33 -1.03
CA MET A 40 -4.69 11.20 -0.26
C MET A 40 -5.34 9.84 -0.48
N GLY A 41 -5.24 9.28 -1.69
CA GLY A 41 -5.74 7.93 -2.04
C GLY A 41 -5.14 6.77 -1.23
N GLU A 42 -3.97 6.96 -0.61
CA GLU A 42 -3.31 6.00 0.29
C GLU A 42 -3.65 6.27 1.77
N GLY A 43 -4.35 7.37 2.06
CA GLY A 43 -4.73 7.76 3.40
C GLY A 43 -5.85 6.92 4.00
N ARG A 44 -5.97 6.95 5.34
CA ARG A 44 -6.98 6.22 6.11
C ARG A 44 -8.42 6.49 5.66
N VAL A 45 -8.76 7.74 5.32
CA VAL A 45 -10.11 8.12 4.84
C VAL A 45 -10.40 7.51 3.48
N ALA A 46 -9.47 7.58 2.53
CA ALA A 46 -9.64 6.98 1.21
C ALA A 46 -9.73 5.45 1.30
N GLY A 47 -8.88 4.82 2.12
CA GLY A 47 -8.95 3.39 2.42
C GLY A 47 -10.31 2.98 2.99
N PHE A 48 -10.84 3.76 3.93
CA PHE A 48 -12.18 3.54 4.48
C PHE A 48 -13.28 3.67 3.42
N LEU A 49 -13.29 4.74 2.64
CA LEU A 49 -14.29 4.97 1.60
C LEU A 49 -14.23 3.89 0.50
N ARG A 50 -13.04 3.37 0.17
CA ARG A 50 -12.86 2.25 -0.75
C ARG A 50 -13.52 0.98 -0.19
N ALA A 51 -13.22 0.64 1.06
CA ALA A 51 -13.84 -0.50 1.73
C ALA A 51 -15.37 -0.38 1.82
N VAL A 52 -15.90 0.83 2.06
CA VAL A 52 -17.35 1.09 2.05
C VAL A 52 -17.93 0.96 0.63
N SER A 53 -17.24 1.48 -0.39
CA SER A 53 -17.66 1.35 -1.79
C SER A 53 -17.77 -0.13 -2.20
N ASP A 54 -16.78 -0.95 -1.85
CA ASP A 54 -16.78 -2.39 -2.12
C ASP A 54 -17.93 -3.09 -1.37
N TYR A 55 -18.14 -2.74 -0.10
CA TYR A 55 -19.25 -3.25 0.70
C TYR A 55 -20.62 -2.97 0.07
N VAL A 56 -20.85 -1.76 -0.46
CA VAL A 56 -22.13 -1.37 -1.09
C VAL A 56 -22.19 -1.61 -2.61
N SER A 57 -21.22 -2.33 -3.19
CA SER A 57 -21.18 -2.64 -4.63
C SER A 57 -22.18 -3.72 -5.07
N ARG A 58 -22.78 -4.42 -4.11
CA ARG A 58 -23.82 -5.42 -4.30
C ARG A 58 -25.09 -4.84 -4.94
N LYS A 59 -25.95 -5.71 -5.47
CA LYS A 59 -27.29 -5.28 -5.92
C LYS A 59 -28.17 -4.89 -4.72
N PRO A 60 -29.12 -3.96 -4.91
CA PRO A 60 -30.08 -3.61 -3.86
C PRO A 60 -30.79 -4.86 -3.32
N GLY A 61 -30.80 -5.02 -1.99
CA GLY A 61 -31.43 -6.15 -1.30
C GLY A 61 -30.56 -7.42 -1.16
N GLU A 62 -29.37 -7.49 -1.78
CA GLU A 62 -28.45 -8.60 -1.58
C GLU A 62 -27.55 -8.39 -0.35
N ALA A 63 -27.12 -9.50 0.27
CA ALA A 63 -26.05 -9.50 1.26
C ALA A 63 -24.70 -9.13 0.62
N PRO A 64 -23.82 -8.40 1.33
CA PRO A 64 -22.49 -8.07 0.82
C PRO A 64 -21.63 -9.34 0.69
N SER A 65 -20.59 -9.29 -0.14
CA SER A 65 -19.61 -10.38 -0.18
C SER A 65 -18.94 -10.52 1.19
N TRP A 66 -18.56 -11.75 1.54
CA TRP A 66 -17.86 -12.00 2.79
C TRP A 66 -16.60 -11.13 2.91
N ASP A 67 -15.78 -11.10 1.85
CA ASP A 67 -14.50 -10.37 1.85
C ASP A 67 -14.68 -8.86 2.05
N SER A 68 -15.66 -8.24 1.37
CA SER A 68 -15.88 -6.79 1.50
C SER A 68 -16.37 -6.43 2.90
N ALA A 69 -17.28 -7.23 3.48
CA ALA A 69 -17.75 -7.04 4.84
C ALA A 69 -16.64 -7.27 5.86
N ALA A 70 -15.85 -8.33 5.69
CA ALA A 70 -14.77 -8.70 6.60
C ALA A 70 -13.61 -7.69 6.55
N LEU A 71 -13.26 -7.17 5.37
CA LEU A 71 -12.26 -6.11 5.20
C LEU A 71 -12.73 -4.81 5.86
N LEU A 72 -13.99 -4.41 5.63
CA LEU A 72 -14.56 -3.21 6.25
C LEU A 72 -14.67 -3.35 7.77
N MET A 73 -15.00 -4.54 8.28
CA MET A 73 -15.01 -4.82 9.73
C MET A 73 -13.61 -4.71 10.34
N ARG A 74 -12.57 -5.19 9.66
CA ARG A 74 -11.18 -5.09 10.14
C ARG A 74 -10.59 -3.69 9.97
N HIS A 75 -11.19 -2.83 9.15
CA HIS A 75 -10.74 -1.45 8.98
C HIS A 75 -10.85 -0.65 10.29
N PRO A 76 -9.85 0.19 10.66
CA PRO A 76 -9.87 0.97 11.90
C PRO A 76 -11.13 1.83 12.12
N ASP A 77 -11.67 2.38 11.04
CA ASP A 77 -12.89 3.23 11.07
C ASP A 77 -14.20 2.45 10.93
N GLY A 78 -14.12 1.18 10.50
CA GLY A 78 -15.24 0.25 10.48
C GLY A 78 -15.44 -0.35 11.86
N MET A 79 -14.85 -1.51 12.15
CA MET A 79 -14.91 -2.13 13.48
C MET A 79 -13.53 -2.59 14.00
N GLY A 80 -12.42 -2.18 13.36
CA GLY A 80 -11.07 -2.72 13.62
C GLY A 80 -10.53 -2.53 15.03
N GLY A 81 -11.12 -1.63 15.84
CA GLY A 81 -10.83 -1.54 17.27
C GLY A 81 -11.41 -2.68 18.12
N CYS A 82 -12.25 -3.55 17.55
CA CYS A 82 -12.91 -4.66 18.24
C CYS A 82 -12.30 -6.00 17.84
N LEU A 83 -11.21 -6.42 18.52
CA LEU A 83 -10.54 -7.73 18.30
C LEU A 83 -11.51 -8.92 18.21
N LYS A 84 -12.58 -8.91 19.04
CA LYS A 84 -13.63 -9.92 19.04
C LYS A 84 -14.36 -10.07 17.70
N ALA A 85 -14.48 -9.00 16.91
CA ALA A 85 -15.16 -9.05 15.62
C ALA A 85 -14.35 -9.86 14.59
N SER A 86 -13.02 -9.70 14.59
CA SER A 86 -12.11 -10.47 13.73
C SER A 86 -12.14 -11.96 14.07
N GLU A 87 -12.04 -12.32 15.34
CA GLU A 87 -12.11 -13.72 15.80
C GLU A 87 -13.42 -14.41 15.39
N VAL A 88 -14.55 -13.69 15.51
CA VAL A 88 -15.87 -14.20 15.11
C VAL A 88 -15.96 -14.44 13.61
N LEU A 89 -15.36 -13.56 12.80
CA LEU A 89 -15.31 -13.73 11.35
C LEU A 89 -14.44 -14.94 10.98
N ASP A 90 -13.22 -15.00 11.52
CA ASP A 90 -12.26 -16.07 11.22
C ASP A 90 -12.86 -17.45 11.58
N ALA A 91 -13.44 -17.57 12.78
CA ALA A 91 -14.06 -18.81 13.25
C ALA A 91 -15.30 -19.23 12.44
N TYR A 92 -16.02 -18.26 11.83
CA TYR A 92 -17.15 -18.55 10.96
C TYR A 92 -16.67 -18.98 9.56
N ALA A 93 -15.69 -18.26 9.02
CA ALA A 93 -15.11 -18.53 7.70
C ALA A 93 -14.49 -19.92 7.63
N GLU A 94 -13.72 -20.32 8.65
CA GLU A 94 -13.09 -21.64 8.75
C GLU A 94 -14.11 -22.79 8.66
N LYS A 95 -15.32 -22.58 9.18
CA LYS A 95 -16.35 -23.63 9.28
C LYS A 95 -17.30 -23.68 8.09
N HIS A 96 -17.56 -22.53 7.46
CA HIS A 96 -18.66 -22.39 6.50
C HIS A 96 -18.20 -21.97 5.10
N VAL A 97 -16.98 -21.48 4.94
CA VAL A 97 -16.43 -20.97 3.66
C VAL A 97 -17.45 -20.07 2.93
N PRO A 98 -17.91 -18.98 3.57
CA PRO A 98 -19.01 -18.19 3.07
C PRO A 98 -18.60 -17.31 1.88
N GLU A 99 -19.43 -17.27 0.84
CA GLU A 99 -19.28 -16.30 -0.26
C GLU A 99 -19.89 -14.92 0.10
N LYS A 100 -20.95 -14.92 0.93
CA LYS A 100 -21.71 -13.74 1.33
C LYS A 100 -21.75 -13.60 2.85
N MET A 101 -21.99 -12.38 3.31
CA MET A 101 -22.25 -12.08 4.72
C MET A 101 -23.73 -12.33 5.05
N ASP A 102 -24.16 -13.57 5.00
CA ASP A 102 -25.55 -14.02 5.21
C ASP A 102 -25.66 -15.09 6.32
N ALA A 103 -24.82 -14.94 7.35
CA ALA A 103 -24.84 -15.83 8.50
C ALA A 103 -26.25 -15.93 9.12
N PRO A 104 -26.67 -17.13 9.58
CA PRO A 104 -28.01 -17.33 10.15
C PRO A 104 -28.30 -16.40 11.32
N GLU A 105 -29.55 -16.00 11.47
CA GLU A 105 -30.01 -15.22 12.62
C GLU A 105 -29.64 -15.90 13.93
N GLY A 106 -29.14 -15.12 14.89
CA GLY A 106 -28.63 -15.62 16.18
C GLY A 106 -27.16 -16.04 16.16
N HIS A 107 -26.49 -16.11 15.00
CA HIS A 107 -25.04 -16.33 14.95
C HIS A 107 -24.27 -15.03 15.26
N ALA A 108 -23.13 -15.14 15.96
CA ALA A 108 -22.29 -13.98 16.32
C ALA A 108 -21.81 -13.18 15.09
N ALA A 109 -21.59 -13.85 13.97
CA ALA A 109 -21.25 -13.22 12.70
C ALA A 109 -22.41 -12.35 12.17
N ALA A 110 -23.66 -12.81 12.27
CA ALA A 110 -24.84 -12.05 11.87
C ALA A 110 -25.04 -10.82 12.77
N GLU A 111 -24.83 -10.94 14.08
CA GLU A 111 -24.84 -9.79 14.98
C GLU A 111 -23.76 -8.77 14.64
N SER A 112 -22.56 -9.24 14.29
CA SER A 112 -21.45 -8.36 13.91
C SER A 112 -21.71 -7.66 12.58
N ALA A 113 -22.28 -8.35 11.60
CA ALA A 113 -22.75 -7.76 10.34
C ALA A 113 -23.79 -6.67 10.58
N ARG A 114 -24.77 -6.92 11.46
CA ARG A 114 -25.80 -5.93 11.81
C ARG A 114 -25.20 -4.69 12.46
N LYS A 115 -24.29 -4.86 13.42
CA LYS A 115 -23.56 -3.74 14.05
C LYS A 115 -22.76 -2.93 13.04
N LEU A 116 -22.11 -3.60 12.09
CA LEU A 116 -21.41 -2.93 11.00
C LEU A 116 -22.39 -2.11 10.14
N ALA A 117 -23.50 -2.74 9.70
CA ALA A 117 -24.51 -2.08 8.87
C ALA A 117 -25.12 -0.85 9.58
N GLU A 118 -25.43 -0.93 10.87
CA GLU A 118 -25.91 0.20 11.68
C GLU A 118 -24.86 1.32 11.77
N ARG A 119 -23.58 0.97 11.95
CA ARG A 119 -22.50 1.95 12.03
C ARG A 119 -22.28 2.67 10.71
N ILE A 120 -22.19 1.94 9.60
CA ILE A 120 -21.97 2.50 8.27
C ILE A 120 -23.23 3.27 7.82
N GLY A 121 -24.42 2.70 8.00
CA GLY A 121 -25.69 3.34 7.66
C GLY A 121 -25.84 3.69 6.17
N LEU A 122 -25.10 3.00 5.30
CA LEU A 122 -25.23 3.10 3.85
C LEU A 122 -25.73 1.77 3.27
N GLU A 123 -26.70 1.88 2.38
CA GLU A 123 -27.26 0.76 1.63
C GLU A 123 -26.91 0.88 0.16
N ALA A 124 -26.93 -0.25 -0.55
CA ALA A 124 -26.77 -0.27 -2.00
C ALA A 124 -28.07 0.19 -2.67
N THR A 125 -28.16 1.46 -3.05
CA THR A 125 -29.35 2.04 -3.70
C THR A 125 -28.98 2.81 -4.97
N GLU A 126 -30.00 3.11 -5.78
CA GLU A 126 -29.90 3.98 -6.96
C GLU A 126 -30.73 5.25 -6.73
N GLU A 127 -30.04 6.36 -6.47
CA GLU A 127 -30.63 7.64 -6.09
C GLU A 127 -29.82 8.79 -6.70
N SER A 128 -30.25 10.03 -6.48
CA SER A 128 -29.52 11.20 -6.95
C SER A 128 -28.21 11.42 -6.17
N ALA A 129 -27.23 12.04 -6.82
CA ALA A 129 -25.96 12.43 -6.20
C ALA A 129 -26.18 13.29 -4.95
N THR A 130 -27.21 14.14 -4.92
CA THR A 130 -27.58 14.93 -3.74
C THR A 130 -27.99 14.06 -2.55
N ALA A 131 -28.79 13.02 -2.79
CA ALA A 131 -29.20 12.09 -1.74
C ALA A 131 -28.01 11.27 -1.22
N HIS A 132 -27.15 10.78 -2.13
CA HIS A 132 -25.94 10.06 -1.73
C HIS A 132 -24.96 10.95 -0.98
N ALA A 133 -24.75 12.20 -1.42
CA ALA A 133 -23.89 13.16 -0.71
C ALA A 133 -24.36 13.38 0.73
N GLN A 134 -25.67 13.52 0.96
CA GLN A 134 -26.22 13.64 2.30
C GLN A 134 -25.95 12.39 3.14
N LYS A 135 -26.27 11.20 2.61
CA LYS A 135 -26.05 9.93 3.32
C LYS A 135 -24.58 9.67 3.66
N VAL A 136 -23.68 9.97 2.72
CA VAL A 136 -22.22 9.86 2.92
C VAL A 136 -21.75 10.87 3.97
N SER A 137 -22.25 12.10 3.93
CA SER A 137 -21.97 13.11 4.97
C SER A 137 -22.43 12.63 6.35
N ASP A 138 -23.64 12.06 6.47
CA ASP A 138 -24.17 11.55 7.74
C ASP A 138 -23.33 10.37 8.27
N MET A 139 -22.88 9.46 7.38
CA MET A 139 -21.96 8.39 7.73
C MET A 139 -20.63 8.95 8.26
N LEU A 140 -20.02 9.91 7.54
CA LEU A 140 -18.74 10.49 7.95
C LEU A 140 -18.85 11.24 9.28
N VAL A 141 -19.95 11.95 9.53
CA VAL A 141 -20.21 12.60 10.82
C VAL A 141 -20.36 11.57 11.94
N ARG A 142 -21.06 10.45 11.71
CA ARG A 142 -21.19 9.39 12.71
C ARG A 142 -19.85 8.76 13.09
N ILE A 143 -18.93 8.65 12.13
CA ILE A 143 -17.63 7.97 12.31
C ILE A 143 -16.56 8.92 12.84
N TYR A 144 -16.48 10.13 12.30
CA TYR A 144 -15.40 11.08 12.55
C TYR A 144 -15.82 12.33 13.33
N GLY A 145 -17.12 12.57 13.53
CA GLY A 145 -17.64 13.84 14.07
C GLY A 145 -17.19 14.14 15.50
N GLU A 146 -17.01 13.12 16.33
CA GLU A 146 -16.53 13.23 17.71
C GLU A 146 -15.03 12.89 17.85
N MET A 147 -14.33 12.67 16.74
CA MET A 147 -12.93 12.26 16.77
C MET A 147 -12.01 13.47 16.94
N GLU A 148 -11.24 13.48 18.02
CA GLU A 148 -10.17 14.47 18.19
C GLU A 148 -8.98 14.14 17.30
N VAL A 149 -8.58 15.10 16.47
CA VAL A 149 -7.48 14.94 15.52
C VAL A 149 -6.32 15.85 15.91
N ASN A 150 -5.16 15.25 16.18
CA ASN A 150 -3.94 16.00 16.44
C ASN A 150 -3.32 16.51 15.12
N LEU A 151 -3.45 17.81 14.87
CA LEU A 151 -2.94 18.47 13.66
C LEU A 151 -1.42 18.69 13.65
N ASP A 152 -0.72 18.46 14.77
CA ASP A 152 0.74 18.46 14.81
C ASP A 152 1.31 17.20 14.14
N LEU A 153 0.54 16.11 14.14
CA LEU A 153 0.90 14.87 13.46
C LEU A 153 0.54 14.90 11.97
N PRO A 154 1.40 14.39 11.07
CA PRO A 154 1.10 14.28 9.64
C PRO A 154 -0.18 13.49 9.36
N SER A 155 -0.44 12.43 10.13
CA SER A 155 -1.66 11.62 10.01
C SER A 155 -2.94 12.40 10.33
N GLY A 156 -2.88 13.35 11.28
CA GLY A 156 -4.02 14.18 11.61
C GLY A 156 -4.31 15.25 10.55
N ARG A 157 -3.27 15.88 9.99
CA ARG A 157 -3.43 16.79 8.84
C ARG A 157 -3.99 16.07 7.62
N MET A 158 -3.45 14.89 7.30
CA MET A 158 -3.95 14.02 6.23
C MET A 158 -5.44 13.71 6.40
N MET A 159 -5.87 13.34 7.62
CA MET A 159 -7.28 13.07 7.93
C MET A 159 -8.16 14.30 7.68
N ARG A 160 -7.78 15.47 8.22
CA ARG A 160 -8.50 16.74 8.03
C ARG A 160 -8.63 17.09 6.55
N ASP A 161 -7.52 17.07 5.82
CA ASP A 161 -7.45 17.50 4.43
C ASP A 161 -8.23 16.54 3.52
N SER A 162 -8.17 15.24 3.79
CA SER A 162 -8.98 14.22 3.11
C SER A 162 -10.48 14.47 3.31
N LEU A 163 -10.94 14.72 4.54
CA LEU A 163 -12.36 15.01 4.83
C LEU A 163 -12.83 16.32 4.17
N GLN A 164 -11.97 17.35 4.14
CA GLN A 164 -12.26 18.60 3.44
C GLN A 164 -12.36 18.41 1.93
N LYS A 165 -11.45 17.63 1.33
CA LYS A 165 -11.49 17.28 -0.10
C LYS A 165 -12.74 16.48 -0.44
N VAL A 166 -13.09 15.46 0.35
CA VAL A 166 -14.34 14.68 0.19
C VAL A 166 -15.56 15.60 0.18
N ARG A 167 -15.68 16.52 1.14
CA ARG A 167 -16.78 17.49 1.17
C ARG A 167 -16.81 18.38 -0.07
N LYS A 168 -15.65 18.88 -0.52
CA LYS A 168 -15.52 19.72 -1.71
C LYS A 168 -15.96 18.96 -2.97
N VAL A 169 -15.44 17.75 -3.18
CA VAL A 169 -15.77 16.91 -4.34
C VAL A 169 -17.25 16.55 -4.36
N MET A 170 -17.84 16.16 -3.22
CA MET A 170 -19.29 15.90 -3.16
C MET A 170 -20.11 17.13 -3.53
N ALA A 171 -19.71 18.33 -3.08
CA ALA A 171 -20.40 19.57 -3.44
C ALA A 171 -20.26 19.90 -4.95
N GLU A 172 -19.08 19.66 -5.53
CA GLU A 172 -18.84 19.82 -6.97
C GLU A 172 -19.69 18.83 -7.78
N LEU A 173 -19.68 17.54 -7.43
CA LEU A 173 -20.52 16.52 -8.06
C LEU A 173 -22.01 16.87 -7.99
N VAL A 174 -22.51 17.32 -6.84
CA VAL A 174 -23.91 17.75 -6.69
C VAL A 174 -24.25 18.98 -7.54
N SER A 175 -23.27 19.85 -7.80
CA SER A 175 -23.47 21.04 -8.65
C SER A 175 -23.52 20.71 -10.15
N LEU A 176 -22.98 19.56 -10.56
CA LEU A 176 -22.97 19.10 -11.95
C LEU A 176 -24.37 18.64 -12.36
N LYS A 177 -24.94 19.29 -13.37
CA LYS A 177 -26.26 18.94 -13.95
C LYS A 177 -26.13 17.86 -15.02
N LEU A 178 -25.57 16.71 -14.65
CA LEU A 178 -25.39 15.57 -15.55
C LEU A 178 -26.51 14.55 -15.37
N PRO A 179 -27.16 14.04 -16.44
CA PRO A 179 -28.25 13.07 -16.32
C PRO A 179 -27.89 11.80 -15.54
N TYR A 180 -26.63 11.35 -15.60
CA TYR A 180 -26.16 10.17 -14.85
C TYR A 180 -26.14 10.40 -13.33
N LEU A 181 -26.02 11.65 -12.86
CA LEU A 181 -25.99 11.98 -11.43
C LEU A 181 -27.39 12.08 -10.81
N GLU A 182 -28.46 12.17 -11.62
CA GLU A 182 -29.84 12.08 -11.13
C GLU A 182 -30.20 10.69 -10.64
N LYS A 183 -29.50 9.67 -11.15
CA LYS A 183 -29.70 8.27 -10.77
C LYS A 183 -28.39 7.48 -10.89
N ILE A 184 -27.63 7.44 -9.81
CA ILE A 184 -26.34 6.75 -9.69
C ILE A 184 -26.40 5.74 -8.53
N ARG A 185 -25.63 4.64 -8.64
CA ARG A 185 -25.49 3.69 -7.53
C ARG A 185 -24.60 4.27 -6.44
N THR A 186 -24.88 3.96 -5.17
CA THR A 186 -24.07 4.41 -4.01
C THR A 186 -22.58 4.10 -4.19
N ALA A 187 -22.23 2.90 -4.66
CA ALA A 187 -20.85 2.50 -4.88
C ALA A 187 -20.16 3.34 -5.96
N ASP A 188 -20.87 3.65 -7.05
CA ASP A 188 -20.33 4.44 -8.16
C ASP A 188 -20.15 5.91 -7.76
N PHE A 189 -21.07 6.46 -6.96
CA PHE A 189 -20.89 7.79 -6.36
C PHE A 189 -19.64 7.86 -5.48
N LEU A 190 -19.42 6.86 -4.61
CA LEU A 190 -18.20 6.78 -3.80
C LEU A 190 -16.94 6.63 -4.65
N ARG A 191 -16.99 5.88 -5.76
CA ARG A 191 -15.87 5.74 -6.70
C ARG A 191 -15.53 7.05 -7.39
N LEU A 192 -16.52 7.87 -7.76
CA LEU A 192 -16.27 9.21 -8.31
C LEU A 192 -15.56 10.10 -7.29
N VAL A 193 -15.99 10.05 -6.01
CA VAL A 193 -15.32 10.80 -4.94
C VAL A 193 -13.89 10.32 -4.74
N LEU A 194 -13.67 9.00 -4.74
CA LEU A 194 -12.35 8.39 -4.58
C LEU A 194 -11.40 8.72 -5.74
N ALA A 195 -11.89 8.71 -6.98
CA ALA A 195 -11.08 9.05 -8.16
C ALA A 195 -10.46 10.45 -8.03
N GLU A 196 -11.25 11.43 -7.57
CA GLU A 196 -10.76 12.80 -7.33
C GLU A 196 -9.78 12.92 -6.14
N MET A 197 -9.69 11.90 -5.29
CA MET A 197 -8.71 11.84 -4.20
C MET A 197 -7.39 11.17 -4.60
N GLU A 198 -7.35 10.39 -5.69
CA GLU A 198 -6.14 9.63 -6.07
C GLU A 198 -4.98 10.54 -6.48
N ASP A 199 -5.29 11.65 -7.16
CA ASP A 199 -4.30 12.59 -7.69
C ASP A 199 -3.92 13.70 -6.69
N GLU A 200 -4.60 13.80 -5.55
CA GLU A 200 -4.32 14.83 -4.54
C GLU A 200 -3.21 14.41 -3.59
N GLN A 201 -2.32 15.35 -3.31
CA GLN A 201 -1.22 15.18 -2.37
C GLN A 201 -1.41 16.07 -1.14
N VAL A 202 -1.08 15.54 0.03
CA VAL A 202 -0.98 16.32 1.28
C VAL A 202 0.49 16.56 1.57
N PRO A 203 0.97 17.82 1.52
CA PRO A 203 2.35 18.16 1.82
C PRO A 203 2.75 17.70 3.23
N GLU A 204 3.96 17.15 3.34
CA GLU A 204 4.57 16.93 4.65
C GLU A 204 5.10 18.27 5.19
N ALA A 205 5.18 18.39 6.52
CA ALA A 205 5.80 19.57 7.12
C ALA A 205 7.32 19.37 7.12
N ALA A 206 8.06 20.37 6.63
CA ALA A 206 9.51 20.36 6.65
C ALA A 206 10.04 20.17 8.08
N ARG A 207 11.11 19.40 8.23
CA ARG A 207 11.76 19.12 9.52
C ARG A 207 13.24 19.40 9.44
N ALA A 208 13.75 20.17 10.40
CA ALA A 208 15.17 20.47 10.48
C ALA A 208 15.98 19.16 10.66
N GLY A 209 16.95 18.95 9.77
CA GLY A 209 17.84 17.79 9.81
C GLY A 209 17.33 16.53 9.11
N ALA A 210 16.13 16.57 8.52
CA ALA A 210 15.66 15.49 7.66
C ALA A 210 16.38 15.50 6.29
N VAL A 211 16.45 14.33 5.66
CA VAL A 211 16.83 14.18 4.26
C VAL A 211 15.71 14.74 3.39
N GLU A 212 15.99 15.84 2.70
CA GLU A 212 15.06 16.41 1.73
C GLU A 212 14.98 15.51 0.50
N MET A 213 13.78 15.03 0.21
CA MET A 213 13.48 14.19 -0.94
C MET A 213 12.49 14.90 -1.86
N VAL A 214 12.81 14.97 -3.16
CA VAL A 214 12.04 15.73 -4.16
C VAL A 214 11.82 14.94 -5.45
N GLY A 215 10.86 15.33 -6.28
CA GLY A 215 10.72 14.81 -7.63
C GLY A 215 11.95 15.14 -8.50
N TRP A 216 12.30 14.26 -9.44
CA TRP A 216 13.47 14.44 -10.32
C TRP A 216 13.50 15.80 -11.05
N LEU A 217 12.35 16.28 -11.51
CA LEU A 217 12.28 17.53 -12.26
C LEU A 217 12.43 18.76 -11.37
N GLU A 218 12.06 18.67 -10.10
CA GLU A 218 12.19 19.76 -9.11
C GLU A 218 13.67 20.07 -8.82
N LEU A 219 14.57 19.11 -9.08
CA LEU A 219 16.00 19.28 -8.84
C LEU A 219 16.63 20.41 -9.67
N VAL A 220 15.98 20.85 -10.76
CA VAL A 220 16.47 21.98 -11.57
C VAL A 220 16.36 23.32 -10.83
N GLU A 221 15.42 23.43 -9.89
CA GLU A 221 15.21 24.63 -9.07
C GLU A 221 15.94 24.55 -7.72
N GLU A 222 16.55 23.40 -7.42
CA GLU A 222 17.20 23.16 -6.13
C GLU A 222 18.67 23.59 -6.11
N ASP A 223 19.08 24.28 -5.04
CA ASP A 223 20.41 24.90 -4.91
C ASP A 223 21.40 24.12 -4.02
N SER A 224 20.97 23.02 -3.41
CA SER A 224 21.81 22.16 -2.57
C SER A 224 23.12 21.74 -3.27
N PRO A 225 24.31 21.98 -2.68
CA PRO A 225 25.59 21.64 -3.31
C PRO A 225 25.75 20.15 -3.61
N SER A 226 25.22 19.28 -2.76
CA SER A 226 25.27 17.83 -2.96
C SER A 226 23.88 17.30 -3.27
N VAL A 227 23.73 16.58 -4.38
CA VAL A 227 22.47 15.96 -4.78
C VAL A 227 22.68 14.52 -5.23
N ALA A 228 21.67 13.70 -5.00
CA ALA A 228 21.61 12.35 -5.53
C ALA A 228 20.29 12.14 -6.26
N VAL A 229 20.29 11.33 -7.31
CA VAL A 229 19.11 10.99 -8.09
C VAL A 229 18.92 9.49 -8.06
N ALA A 230 17.88 9.04 -7.37
CA ALA A 230 17.45 7.66 -7.33
C ALA A 230 16.64 7.29 -8.57
N SER A 231 16.68 6.00 -8.92
CA SER A 231 15.90 5.40 -10.02
C SER A 231 16.23 5.95 -11.41
N PHE A 232 17.50 6.23 -11.71
CA PHE A 232 17.92 6.81 -13.00
C PHE A 232 18.05 5.76 -14.12
N HIS A 233 16.93 5.15 -14.49
CA HIS A 233 16.85 4.04 -15.45
C HIS A 233 15.81 4.30 -16.56
N GLU A 234 15.86 3.50 -17.62
CA GLU A 234 14.86 3.51 -18.71
C GLU A 234 13.44 3.29 -18.18
N GLY A 235 12.49 4.10 -18.67
CA GLY A 235 11.10 4.09 -18.23
C GLY A 235 10.80 5.04 -17.06
N SER A 236 11.80 5.38 -16.23
CA SER A 236 11.71 6.42 -15.21
C SER A 236 12.30 7.74 -15.73
N VAL A 237 13.56 7.72 -16.18
CA VAL A 237 14.21 8.87 -16.82
C VAL A 237 14.86 8.45 -18.15
N PRO A 238 14.36 8.90 -19.31
CA PRO A 238 13.12 9.63 -19.48
C PRO A 238 11.89 8.71 -19.31
N LYS A 239 10.79 9.29 -18.83
CA LYS A 239 9.50 8.58 -18.78
C LYS A 239 8.98 8.38 -20.20
N SER A 240 8.70 7.14 -20.57
CA SER A 240 8.17 6.78 -21.89
C SER A 240 6.69 6.41 -21.80
N VAL A 241 5.85 6.98 -22.66
CA VAL A 241 4.43 6.64 -22.79
C VAL A 241 4.25 5.92 -24.13
N SER A 242 3.96 4.61 -24.09
CA SER A 242 3.83 3.78 -25.30
C SER A 242 2.42 3.28 -25.57
N SER A 243 1.53 3.28 -24.57
CA SER A 243 0.24 2.57 -24.59
C SER A 243 -0.92 3.43 -24.10
N ASP A 244 -1.06 4.62 -24.68
CA ASP A 244 -2.24 5.46 -24.47
C ASP A 244 -3.32 5.09 -25.50
N GLU A 245 -4.49 4.63 -25.03
CA GLU A 245 -5.57 4.11 -25.89
C GLU A 245 -6.23 5.20 -26.74
N PHE A 246 -6.27 6.44 -26.25
CA PHE A 246 -6.94 7.55 -26.92
C PHE A 246 -5.97 8.50 -27.61
N LEU A 247 -4.76 8.63 -27.07
CA LEU A 247 -3.73 9.54 -27.57
C LEU A 247 -2.36 8.85 -27.74
N PRO A 248 -2.23 7.90 -28.69
CA PRO A 248 -0.96 7.23 -28.98
C PRO A 248 0.15 8.20 -29.38
N GLY A 249 1.41 7.75 -29.26
CA GLY A 249 2.59 8.61 -29.49
C GLY A 249 2.63 9.34 -30.84
N HIS A 250 2.27 8.67 -31.94
CA HIS A 250 2.23 9.28 -33.27
C HIS A 250 1.19 10.40 -33.38
N LEU A 251 0.08 10.29 -32.66
CA LEU A 251 -0.96 11.33 -32.63
C LEU A 251 -0.49 12.52 -31.79
N ARG A 252 0.25 12.28 -30.69
CA ARG A 252 0.86 13.36 -29.89
C ARG A 252 1.83 14.20 -30.72
N GLU A 253 2.70 13.52 -31.48
CA GLU A 253 3.64 14.15 -32.41
C GLU A 253 2.90 14.99 -33.47
N ALA A 254 1.88 14.43 -34.12
CA ALA A 254 1.10 15.12 -35.14
C ALA A 254 0.34 16.35 -34.59
N LEU A 255 -0.11 16.30 -33.33
CA LEU A 255 -0.80 17.41 -32.65
C LEU A 255 0.18 18.42 -32.03
N GLY A 256 1.49 18.14 -32.03
CA GLY A 256 2.50 18.98 -31.38
C GLY A 256 2.35 19.08 -29.86
N VAL A 257 1.66 18.12 -29.24
CA VAL A 257 1.54 18.03 -27.78
C VAL A 257 2.68 17.17 -27.21
N ASN A 258 2.83 17.18 -25.89
CA ASN A 258 3.96 16.55 -25.20
C ASN A 258 4.10 15.05 -25.52
N ASP A 259 5.04 14.73 -26.40
CA ASP A 259 5.40 13.38 -26.86
C ASP A 259 6.67 12.85 -26.16
N ASN A 260 7.12 11.66 -26.54
CA ASN A 260 8.31 11.04 -25.92
C ASN A 260 9.62 11.76 -26.29
N LEU A 261 9.70 12.40 -27.47
CA LEU A 261 10.88 13.15 -27.89
C LEU A 261 11.02 14.45 -27.09
N GLN A 262 9.92 15.17 -26.88
CA GLN A 262 9.84 16.36 -26.05
C GLN A 262 10.13 16.04 -24.58
N ARG A 263 9.60 14.93 -24.04
CA ARG A 263 9.95 14.45 -22.69
C ARG A 263 11.44 14.14 -22.56
N MET A 264 12.01 13.43 -23.54
CA MET A 264 13.45 13.15 -23.56
C MET A 264 14.28 14.42 -23.62
N ALA A 265 13.89 15.41 -24.44
CA ALA A 265 14.58 16.69 -24.52
C ALA A 265 14.51 17.48 -23.20
N ARG A 266 13.34 17.50 -22.54
CA ARG A 266 13.17 18.09 -21.20
C ARG A 266 14.09 17.42 -20.18
N ASP A 267 14.08 16.09 -20.11
CA ASP A 267 14.87 15.35 -19.12
C ASP A 267 16.38 15.49 -19.38
N ALA A 268 16.80 15.57 -20.65
CA ALA A 268 18.18 15.89 -21.02
C ALA A 268 18.59 17.31 -20.61
N TYR A 269 17.70 18.29 -20.81
CA TYR A 269 17.91 19.67 -20.35
C TYR A 269 18.02 19.74 -18.81
N ALA A 270 17.11 19.09 -18.09
CA ALA A 270 17.13 19.03 -16.63
C ALA A 270 18.44 18.42 -16.12
N LEU A 271 18.88 17.31 -16.71
CA LEU A 271 20.17 16.69 -16.37
C LEU A 271 21.34 17.64 -16.63
N ALA A 272 21.34 18.36 -17.75
CA ALA A 272 22.39 19.34 -18.07
C ALA A 272 22.44 20.50 -17.06
N VAL A 273 21.28 21.00 -16.61
CA VAL A 273 21.18 22.05 -15.58
C VAL A 273 21.72 21.54 -14.24
N VAL A 274 21.30 20.36 -13.79
CA VAL A 274 21.77 19.75 -12.53
C VAL A 274 23.28 19.53 -12.53
N LEU A 275 23.84 19.02 -13.62
CA LEU A 275 25.28 18.82 -13.77
C LEU A 275 26.04 20.15 -13.87
N GLY A 276 25.53 21.11 -14.64
CA GLY A 276 26.19 22.40 -14.89
C GLY A 276 26.24 23.31 -13.66
N THR A 277 25.16 23.36 -12.88
CA THR A 277 25.09 24.16 -11.64
C THR A 277 26.08 23.69 -10.57
N ARG A 278 26.43 22.40 -10.59
CA ARG A 278 27.32 21.74 -9.60
C ARG A 278 28.71 21.41 -10.15
N ALA A 279 29.02 21.85 -11.37
CA ALA A 279 30.33 21.68 -11.98
C ALA A 279 31.45 22.43 -11.22
N GLU A 280 32.70 22.18 -11.60
CA GLU A 280 33.87 22.94 -11.10
C GLU A 280 34.01 22.99 -9.57
N LYS A 281 33.69 21.88 -8.88
CA LYS A 281 33.74 21.75 -7.40
C LYS A 281 32.69 22.58 -6.64
N ARG A 282 31.66 23.10 -7.32
CA ARG A 282 30.51 23.74 -6.65
C ARG A 282 29.62 22.72 -5.94
N GLY A 283 29.70 21.45 -6.34
CA GLY A 283 28.87 20.41 -5.80
C GLY A 283 29.23 19.00 -6.23
N ILE A 284 28.40 18.04 -5.81
CA ILE A 284 28.49 16.63 -6.19
C ILE A 284 27.11 16.19 -6.67
N VAL A 285 27.08 15.48 -7.81
CA VAL A 285 25.87 14.85 -8.34
C VAL A 285 26.09 13.34 -8.35
N GLY A 286 25.29 12.61 -7.57
CA GLY A 286 25.22 11.15 -7.62
C GLY A 286 24.03 10.70 -8.47
N LEU A 287 24.26 9.83 -9.46
CA LEU A 287 23.18 9.20 -10.22
C LEU A 287 23.14 7.71 -9.84
N VAL A 288 22.03 7.27 -9.26
CA VAL A 288 21.85 5.90 -8.81
C VAL A 288 21.02 5.14 -9.84
N VAL A 289 21.65 4.13 -10.42
CA VAL A 289 21.04 3.25 -11.42
C VAL A 289 20.75 1.90 -10.77
N PRO A 290 19.48 1.56 -10.48
CA PRO A 290 19.16 0.27 -9.89
C PRO A 290 19.23 -0.84 -10.95
N SER A 291 19.43 -2.09 -10.51
CA SER A 291 19.30 -3.26 -11.39
C SER A 291 17.85 -3.70 -11.58
N PHE A 292 16.99 -3.42 -10.59
CA PHE A 292 15.57 -3.76 -10.58
C PHE A 292 14.74 -2.57 -10.14
N ASN A 293 13.54 -2.42 -10.72
CA ASN A 293 12.57 -1.45 -10.23
C ASN A 293 11.93 -1.93 -8.91
N PRO A 294 11.10 -1.10 -8.23
CA PRO A 294 10.36 -1.51 -7.03
C PRO A 294 9.40 -2.69 -7.23
N ALA A 295 9.00 -3.00 -8.46
CA ALA A 295 8.18 -4.18 -8.78
C ALA A 295 9.01 -5.47 -8.95
N GLY A 296 10.34 -5.39 -8.89
CA GLY A 296 11.24 -6.52 -9.08
C GLY A 296 11.57 -6.82 -10.55
N ASP A 297 11.15 -5.98 -11.49
CA ASP A 297 11.49 -6.14 -12.90
C ASP A 297 12.91 -5.63 -13.17
N PRO A 298 13.72 -6.34 -13.98
CA PRO A 298 15.04 -5.87 -14.37
C PRO A 298 14.93 -4.59 -15.22
N VAL A 299 15.76 -3.60 -14.91
CA VAL A 299 15.79 -2.32 -15.63
C VAL A 299 17.14 -2.04 -16.26
N LYS A 300 17.12 -1.25 -17.35
CA LYS A 300 18.32 -0.81 -18.06
C LYS A 300 18.69 0.61 -17.61
N PRO A 301 19.99 0.96 -17.55
CA PRO A 301 20.41 2.33 -17.29
C PRO A 301 19.76 3.32 -18.27
N SER A 302 19.47 4.54 -17.80
CA SER A 302 18.90 5.60 -18.64
C SER A 302 19.75 5.85 -19.89
N ARG A 303 19.10 5.97 -21.07
CA ARG A 303 19.77 6.38 -22.31
C ARG A 303 20.44 7.75 -22.23
N LEU A 304 20.02 8.62 -21.31
CA LEU A 304 20.65 9.93 -21.10
C LEU A 304 22.11 9.78 -20.62
N LEU A 305 22.44 8.70 -19.91
CA LEU A 305 23.81 8.41 -19.48
C LEU A 305 24.74 7.99 -20.62
N LEU A 306 24.16 7.61 -21.76
CA LEU A 306 24.87 7.14 -22.94
C LEU A 306 24.86 8.19 -24.07
N SER A 307 24.02 9.21 -23.94
CA SER A 307 23.77 10.20 -24.99
C SER A 307 25.02 11.05 -25.26
N GLY A 308 25.39 11.17 -26.54
CA GLY A 308 26.55 11.95 -26.99
C GLY A 308 27.91 11.23 -26.89
N LEU A 309 27.97 10.04 -26.27
CA LEU A 309 29.18 9.23 -26.21
C LEU A 309 29.37 8.41 -27.49
N LYS A 310 30.63 8.20 -27.88
CA LYS A 310 31.00 7.41 -29.07
C LYS A 310 32.13 6.43 -28.78
N ASP A 311 32.22 5.39 -29.60
CA ASP A 311 33.31 4.43 -29.65
C ASP A 311 33.73 3.89 -28.27
N LYS A 312 34.97 4.15 -27.86
CA LYS A 312 35.55 3.65 -26.60
C LYS A 312 34.92 4.25 -25.36
N GLU A 313 34.48 5.51 -25.41
CA GLU A 313 33.85 6.17 -24.27
C GLU A 313 32.48 5.57 -23.98
N LEU A 314 31.71 5.29 -25.05
CA LEU A 314 30.43 4.60 -24.93
C LEU A 314 30.62 3.20 -24.35
N ALA A 315 31.58 2.43 -24.89
CA ALA A 315 31.87 1.08 -24.39
C ALA A 315 32.28 1.10 -22.90
N ALA A 316 33.19 2.00 -22.51
CA ALA A 316 33.61 2.15 -21.12
C ALA A 316 32.45 2.55 -20.20
N ARG A 317 31.56 3.44 -20.65
CA ARG A 317 30.38 3.84 -19.88
C ARG A 317 29.39 2.69 -19.70
N VAL A 318 29.15 1.90 -20.74
CA VAL A 318 28.27 0.73 -20.66
C VAL A 318 28.84 -0.27 -19.65
N LEU A 319 30.14 -0.61 -19.75
CA LEU A 319 30.79 -1.51 -18.78
C LEU A 319 30.66 -0.97 -17.35
N ALA A 320 30.95 0.31 -17.11
CA ALA A 320 30.81 0.89 -15.77
C ALA A 320 29.37 0.88 -15.21
N LEU A 321 28.35 0.83 -16.08
CA LEU A 321 26.93 0.78 -15.67
C LEU A 321 26.39 -0.65 -15.53
N THR A 322 26.99 -1.63 -16.21
CA THR A 322 26.49 -3.02 -16.24
C THR A 322 27.38 -4.00 -15.47
N GLU A 323 28.67 -3.72 -15.36
CA GLU A 323 29.57 -4.48 -14.50
C GLU A 323 29.25 -4.09 -13.07
N LYS A 324 28.61 -5.01 -12.35
CA LYS A 324 28.64 -4.92 -10.90
C LYS A 324 30.12 -5.01 -10.50
N PRO A 325 30.65 -4.10 -9.67
CA PRO A 325 31.90 -4.40 -9.00
C PRO A 325 31.71 -5.79 -8.37
N GLU A 326 32.73 -6.64 -8.40
CA GLU A 326 32.84 -7.76 -7.48
C GLU A 326 32.90 -7.16 -6.08
N GLY A 327 31.78 -6.62 -5.62
CA GLY A 327 31.58 -6.22 -4.26
C GLY A 327 31.75 -7.53 -3.52
N GLU A 328 32.80 -7.58 -2.68
CA GLU A 328 32.85 -8.51 -1.56
C GLU A 328 31.41 -8.64 -1.12
N LEU A 329 30.85 -9.84 -1.28
CA LEU A 329 29.61 -10.19 -0.61
C LEU A 329 29.94 -9.82 0.83
N LYS A 330 29.49 -8.63 1.29
CA LYS A 330 29.42 -8.35 2.70
C LYS A 330 28.58 -9.52 3.11
N LYS A 331 29.23 -10.48 3.77
CA LYS A 331 28.53 -11.47 4.55
C LYS A 331 27.74 -10.56 5.45
N GLU A 332 26.49 -10.29 5.08
CA GLU A 332 25.49 -9.98 6.05
C GLU A 332 25.74 -11.10 7.03
N ASN A 333 26.32 -10.73 8.17
CA ASN A 333 26.10 -11.48 9.36
C ASN A 333 24.61 -11.30 9.56
N LEU A 334 23.83 -12.08 8.79
CA LEU A 334 22.54 -12.55 9.19
C LEU A 334 22.83 -12.94 10.61
N LYS A 335 22.40 -12.09 11.54
CA LYS A 335 22.30 -12.48 12.92
C LYS A 335 21.23 -13.57 12.83
N PHE A 336 21.66 -14.78 12.49
CA PHE A 336 20.92 -15.98 12.75
C PHE A 336 20.62 -15.81 14.23
N GLY A 337 19.37 -15.43 14.53
CA GLY A 337 18.92 -15.38 15.90
C GLY A 337 19.34 -16.72 16.46
N ASN A 338 20.11 -16.71 17.55
CA ASN A 338 20.61 -17.91 18.21
C ASN A 338 19.45 -18.90 18.18
N GLY A 339 19.55 -19.93 17.30
CA GLY A 339 18.39 -20.78 17.00
C GLY A 339 17.79 -21.21 18.32
N PHE A 340 16.45 -21.25 18.43
CA PHE A 340 15.73 -21.43 19.72
C PHE A 340 16.58 -22.28 20.65
N GLY A 341 17.20 -21.62 21.64
CA GLY A 341 18.20 -22.24 22.50
C GLY A 341 17.61 -23.46 23.23
N ASP A 342 18.31 -24.00 24.21
CA ASP A 342 17.65 -25.01 25.05
C ASP A 342 16.40 -24.41 25.69
N VAL A 343 15.24 -24.87 25.23
CA VAL A 343 13.96 -24.53 25.82
C VAL A 343 14.02 -25.13 27.22
N PRO A 344 13.96 -24.31 28.29
CA PRO A 344 14.02 -24.84 29.64
C PRO A 344 12.94 -25.90 29.82
N ALA A 345 13.29 -26.99 30.50
CA ALA A 345 12.33 -28.06 30.77
C ALA A 345 11.07 -27.44 31.42
N GLY A 346 9.93 -27.59 30.74
CA GLY A 346 8.65 -27.12 31.26
C GLY A 346 8.39 -27.72 32.63
N LYS A 347 7.82 -26.94 33.55
CA LYS A 347 7.45 -27.41 34.90
C LYS A 347 6.12 -28.18 34.93
N GLU A 348 5.48 -28.31 33.77
CA GLU A 348 4.13 -28.86 33.64
C GLU A 348 4.18 -30.39 33.71
N MET A 349 3.39 -30.96 34.62
CA MET A 349 3.27 -32.40 34.76
C MET A 349 2.16 -32.90 33.82
N ILE A 350 2.50 -33.84 32.93
CA ILE A 350 1.57 -34.37 31.94
C ILE A 350 1.08 -35.74 32.39
N ASP A 351 -0.11 -35.80 32.97
CA ASP A 351 -0.66 -37.04 33.53
C ASP A 351 -1.28 -37.97 32.47
N ARG A 352 -1.67 -37.41 31.31
CA ARG A 352 -2.32 -38.13 30.21
C ARG A 352 -1.93 -37.52 28.87
N VAL A 353 -1.68 -38.39 27.88
CA VAL A 353 -1.32 -38.01 26.51
C VAL A 353 -2.17 -38.82 25.53
N SER A 354 -2.74 -38.16 24.51
CA SER A 354 -3.42 -38.86 23.42
C SER A 354 -2.42 -39.59 22.52
N VAL A 355 -2.86 -40.63 21.80
CA VAL A 355 -1.97 -41.39 20.88
C VAL A 355 -1.38 -40.48 19.80
N THR A 356 -2.12 -39.47 19.36
CA THR A 356 -1.67 -38.45 18.41
C THR A 356 -0.58 -37.57 19.01
N ALA A 357 -0.74 -37.11 20.24
CA ALA A 357 0.25 -36.29 20.92
C ALA A 357 1.53 -37.08 21.28
N PHE A 358 1.41 -38.37 21.64
CA PHE A 358 2.57 -39.24 21.85
C PHE A 358 3.36 -39.46 20.56
N ARG A 359 2.68 -39.61 19.43
CA ARG A 359 3.32 -39.68 18.11
C ARG A 359 4.07 -38.41 17.77
N ASP A 360 3.48 -37.25 18.07
CA ASP A 360 4.12 -35.94 17.86
C ASP A 360 5.38 -35.79 18.75
N TYR A 361 5.34 -36.30 19.98
CA TYR A 361 6.51 -36.35 20.87
C TYR A 361 7.65 -37.21 20.32
N LEU A 362 7.34 -38.41 19.82
CA LEU A 362 8.35 -39.30 19.22
C LEU A 362 8.98 -38.71 17.96
N LYS A 363 8.23 -37.91 17.19
CA LYS A 363 8.76 -37.18 16.02
C LYS A 363 9.64 -36.00 16.42
N SER A 364 9.17 -35.19 17.37
CA SER A 364 9.89 -34.02 17.87
C SER A 364 9.36 -33.62 19.26
N PRO A 365 10.13 -33.84 20.34
CA PRO A 365 9.74 -33.41 21.68
C PRO A 365 9.44 -31.91 21.78
N ARG A 366 10.16 -31.09 20.99
CA ARG A 366 9.93 -29.65 20.90
C ARG A 366 8.60 -29.32 20.23
N TYR A 367 8.25 -30.00 19.13
CA TYR A 367 6.95 -29.81 18.47
C TYR A 367 5.79 -30.20 19.40
N PHE A 368 5.93 -31.33 20.10
CA PHE A 368 4.97 -31.74 21.13
C PHE A 368 4.82 -30.68 22.22
N TYR A 369 5.93 -30.14 22.73
CA TYR A 369 5.90 -29.10 23.75
C TYR A 369 5.16 -27.85 23.25
N PHE A 370 5.49 -27.34 22.05
CA PHE A 370 4.80 -26.18 21.49
C PHE A 370 3.31 -26.44 21.25
N ARG A 371 2.95 -27.55 20.61
CA ARG A 371 1.57 -27.82 20.21
C ARG A 371 0.68 -28.30 21.35
N THR A 372 1.18 -29.20 22.20
CA THR A 372 0.38 -29.92 23.21
C THR A 372 0.48 -29.27 24.58
N VAL A 373 1.67 -28.79 24.96
CA VAL A 373 1.91 -28.19 26.29
C VAL A 373 1.57 -26.71 26.26
N LEU A 374 2.16 -25.95 25.32
CA LEU A 374 1.87 -24.52 25.17
C LEU A 374 0.59 -24.24 24.35
N GLY A 375 -0.03 -25.24 23.74
CA GLY A 375 -1.26 -25.07 22.97
C GLY A 375 -1.09 -24.23 21.70
N LEU A 376 0.12 -24.12 21.15
CA LEU A 376 0.36 -23.35 19.93
C LEU A 376 -0.26 -24.08 18.73
N VAL A 377 -1.15 -23.39 18.04
CA VAL A 377 -1.80 -23.88 16.82
C VAL A 377 -1.30 -23.04 15.65
N ALA A 378 -0.93 -23.72 14.56
CA ALA A 378 -0.67 -23.04 13.30
C ALA A 378 -2.01 -22.54 12.77
N VAL A 379 -2.12 -21.23 12.54
CA VAL A 379 -3.25 -20.64 11.84
C VAL A 379 -2.94 -20.74 10.36
N GLU A 380 -3.71 -21.55 9.64
CA GLU A 380 -3.66 -21.61 8.17
C GLU A 380 -4.50 -20.45 7.63
N ASP A 381 -3.86 -19.51 6.94
CA ASP A 381 -4.49 -18.30 6.40
C ASP A 381 -4.78 -18.51 4.90
N GLU A 382 -5.55 -19.55 4.58
CA GLU A 382 -6.08 -19.79 3.22
C GLU A 382 -7.58 -19.44 3.18
N PRO A 383 -7.94 -18.18 2.87
CA PRO A 383 -9.33 -17.80 2.74
C PRO A 383 -9.97 -18.54 1.57
N GLY A 384 -11.03 -19.30 1.85
CA GLY A 384 -11.88 -19.91 0.81
C GLY A 384 -11.76 -21.42 0.64
N GLU A 385 -10.90 -22.12 1.39
CA GLU A 385 -10.79 -23.58 1.34
C GLU A 385 -11.00 -24.23 2.71
N LEU A 386 -11.51 -25.46 2.73
CA LEU A 386 -11.58 -26.25 3.95
C LEU A 386 -10.18 -26.76 4.29
N SER A 387 -9.72 -26.53 5.52
CA SER A 387 -8.49 -27.14 6.00
C SER A 387 -8.55 -28.66 5.86
N LEU A 388 -7.39 -29.32 5.74
CA LEU A 388 -7.32 -30.79 5.64
C LEU A 388 -8.08 -31.49 6.78
N ALA A 389 -8.02 -30.92 8.00
CA ALA A 389 -8.77 -31.41 9.15
C ALA A 389 -10.28 -31.14 9.05
N GLY A 390 -10.65 -29.96 8.54
CA GLY A 390 -12.04 -29.59 8.24
C GLY A 390 -12.68 -30.53 7.22
N PHE A 391 -11.97 -30.83 6.12
CA PHE A 391 -12.39 -31.79 5.10
C PHE A 391 -12.55 -33.21 5.67
N GLY A 392 -11.58 -33.69 6.44
CA GLY A 392 -11.68 -35.00 7.11
C GLY A 392 -12.89 -35.07 8.04
N SER A 393 -13.13 -34.02 8.83
CA SER A 393 -14.28 -33.92 9.74
C SER A 393 -15.62 -33.85 9.00
N LEU A 394 -15.66 -33.23 7.81
CA LEU A 394 -16.82 -33.22 6.94
C LEU A 394 -17.13 -34.63 6.42
N ILE A 395 -16.13 -35.35 5.91
CA ILE A 395 -16.30 -36.75 5.48
C ILE A 395 -16.81 -37.60 6.65
N HIS A 396 -16.20 -37.48 7.84
CA HIS A 396 -16.65 -38.24 9.01
C HIS A 396 -18.10 -37.94 9.40
N ARG A 397 -18.54 -36.68 9.32
CA ARG A 397 -19.94 -36.31 9.57
C ARG A 397 -20.90 -36.88 8.52
N VAL A 398 -20.54 -36.78 7.24
CA VAL A 398 -21.36 -37.32 6.15
C VAL A 398 -21.47 -38.84 6.30
N VAL A 399 -20.35 -39.55 6.43
CA VAL A 399 -20.34 -41.01 6.58
C VAL A 399 -21.12 -41.44 7.82
N GLY A 400 -20.94 -40.77 8.97
CA GLY A 400 -21.70 -41.08 10.18
C GLY A 400 -23.20 -40.78 10.11
N ALA A 401 -23.63 -39.89 9.20
CA ALA A 401 -25.05 -39.67 8.93
C ALA A 401 -25.65 -40.78 8.03
N PHE A 402 -24.81 -41.48 7.26
CA PHE A 402 -25.19 -42.60 6.40
C PHE A 402 -24.94 -43.98 7.05
N GLY A 403 -24.36 -44.05 8.27
CA GLY A 403 -24.10 -45.30 8.99
C GLY A 403 -23.47 -45.12 10.36
#